data_AF-X1RNA3-F1
#
_entry.id   AF-X1RNA3-F1
#
_cell.length_a   1.000
_cell.length_b   1.000
_cell.length_c   1.000
_cell.angle_alpha   90.00
_cell.angle_beta   90.00
_cell.angle_gamma   90.00
#
_symmetry.space_group_name_H-M   'P 1'
#
loop_
_entity.id
_entity.type
_entity.pdbx_description
1 polymer ?
#
loop_
_entity_poly.entity_id
_entity_poly.type
_entity_poly.pdbx_seq_one_letter_code
_entity_poly.pdbx_strand_id
1 'polypeptide(L)'
;IVVAASNSLDPTLADPAFRCDGTADQVEINAAITALGATGGAVILLDGTFAITAPVTLASNVALVGQGAGTVLRIPDGHDADLNVVYATTQDHMLVANLKIDGNKANQTVGTMNGIYWDTVTHSKVVDCWVEDMYTGGVGMYLSASSNNTITGNTVRGHGGTGITLFTDSNNNTIANNTCQGNGSNGITVYTNTNNTISGNTCQGNTAAGITVYTATGNTVTGNTCQGNGINGINLFSSAHYNTVTGNTCRENTVNGIQIVSSSASTITGNTCKENGGVGIYLETAPDNTVSANTCQGNTINGISIVTASHNNTVSGNACWLNGGSGIYLDSNNNTVTGNTCRGNIYSGIVIVGGVNNTVTGNTCQG
;
A
#
# COMPACT_ATOMS: atom_id res chain seq x y z
N ILE A 1 18.91 -1.74 -26.05
CA ILE A 1 18.82 -3.08 -26.68
C ILE A 1 17.34 -3.44 -26.74
N VAL A 2 16.88 -4.06 -27.84
CA VAL A 2 15.48 -4.49 -28.03
C VAL A 2 15.41 -6.00 -27.92
N VAL A 3 14.42 -6.51 -27.18
CA VAL A 3 14.15 -7.95 -27.01
C VAL A 3 12.72 -8.22 -27.46
N ALA A 4 12.52 -9.24 -28.29
CA ALA A 4 11.22 -9.61 -28.83
C ALA A 4 10.75 -10.94 -28.25
N ALA A 5 9.50 -11.00 -27.78
CA ALA A 5 8.85 -12.26 -27.46
C ALA A 5 8.68 -13.11 -28.73
N SER A 6 8.56 -14.43 -28.57
CA SER A 6 8.35 -15.36 -29.70
C SER A 6 7.05 -15.10 -30.47
N ASN A 7 6.07 -14.47 -29.80
CA ASN A 7 4.77 -14.09 -30.35
C ASN A 7 4.60 -12.57 -30.54
N SER A 8 5.69 -11.78 -30.54
CA SER A 8 5.64 -10.36 -30.89
C SER A 8 5.09 -10.15 -32.30
N LEU A 9 4.38 -9.04 -32.53
CA LEU A 9 3.84 -8.68 -33.85
C LEU A 9 4.93 -8.31 -34.87
N ASP A 10 6.07 -7.77 -34.42
CA ASP A 10 7.21 -7.45 -35.27
C ASP A 10 8.54 -7.81 -34.58
N PRO A 11 8.87 -9.11 -34.48
CA PRO A 11 10.10 -9.55 -33.82
C PRO A 11 11.35 -9.13 -34.59
N THR A 12 11.22 -8.62 -35.82
CA THR A 12 12.36 -8.21 -36.64
C THR A 12 13.06 -6.96 -36.14
N LEU A 13 12.39 -6.18 -35.28
CA LEU A 13 12.95 -5.02 -34.59
C LEU A 13 14.01 -5.38 -33.55
N ALA A 14 14.01 -6.63 -33.05
CA ALA A 14 15.07 -7.15 -32.19
C ALA A 14 16.19 -7.81 -33.02
N ASP A 15 17.43 -7.67 -32.56
CA ASP A 15 18.55 -8.48 -33.06
C ASP A 15 18.22 -9.97 -32.87
N PRO A 16 18.53 -10.85 -33.84
CA PRO A 16 18.30 -12.29 -33.70
C PRO A 16 18.80 -12.90 -32.39
N ALA A 17 19.87 -12.37 -31.78
CA ALA A 17 20.38 -12.83 -30.49
C ALA A 17 19.46 -12.53 -29.29
N PHE A 18 18.46 -11.66 -29.46
CA PHE A 18 17.50 -11.26 -28.43
C PHE A 18 16.05 -11.51 -28.86
N ARG A 19 15.84 -12.49 -29.75
CA ARG A 19 14.51 -13.00 -30.08
C ARG A 19 14.27 -14.25 -29.26
N CYS A 20 13.36 -14.13 -28.31
CA CYS A 20 12.94 -15.20 -27.42
C CYS A 20 12.23 -16.31 -28.20
N ASP A 21 12.28 -17.54 -27.66
CA ASP A 21 11.65 -18.71 -28.27
C ASP A 21 10.35 -19.14 -27.54
N GLY A 22 9.98 -18.44 -26.46
CA GLY A 22 8.80 -18.73 -25.64
C GLY A 22 9.09 -19.70 -24.49
N THR A 23 10.36 -20.03 -24.25
CA THR A 23 10.81 -20.91 -23.17
C THR A 23 11.97 -20.26 -22.42
N ALA A 24 11.77 -20.01 -21.11
CA ALA A 24 12.83 -19.45 -20.26
C ALA A 24 13.40 -18.12 -20.80
N ASP A 25 12.52 -17.26 -21.30
CA ASP A 25 12.84 -16.03 -22.03
C ASP A 25 13.61 -14.99 -21.17
N GLN A 26 13.67 -15.19 -19.85
CA GLN A 26 14.58 -14.43 -19.00
C GLN A 26 16.05 -14.56 -19.43
N VAL A 27 16.43 -15.63 -20.13
CA VAL A 27 17.81 -15.84 -20.59
C VAL A 27 18.21 -14.76 -21.58
N GLU A 28 17.40 -14.52 -22.61
CA GLU A 28 17.64 -13.48 -23.62
C GLU A 28 17.52 -12.08 -23.02
N ILE A 29 16.55 -11.87 -22.12
CA ILE A 29 16.40 -10.58 -21.42
C ILE A 29 17.63 -10.29 -20.56
N ASN A 30 18.12 -11.25 -19.78
CA ASN A 30 19.31 -11.08 -18.94
C ASN A 30 20.58 -10.93 -19.77
N ALA A 31 20.67 -11.59 -20.93
CA ALA A 31 21.75 -11.37 -21.89
C ALA A 31 21.74 -9.94 -22.44
N ALA A 32 20.55 -9.40 -22.76
CA ALA A 32 20.40 -8.01 -23.18
C ALA A 32 20.79 -7.02 -22.08
N ILE A 33 20.42 -7.28 -20.82
CA ILE A 33 20.82 -6.47 -19.67
C ILE A 33 22.35 -6.48 -19.53
N THR A 34 22.97 -7.67 -19.60
CA THR A 34 24.42 -7.84 -19.50
C THR A 34 25.16 -7.10 -20.62
N ALA A 35 24.62 -7.11 -21.83
CA ALA A 35 25.21 -6.46 -23.00
C ALA A 35 25.20 -4.91 -22.91
N LEU A 36 24.42 -4.30 -22.02
CA LEU A 36 24.51 -2.86 -21.73
C LEU A 36 25.83 -2.48 -21.03
N GLY A 37 26.45 -3.44 -20.33
CA GLY A 37 27.65 -3.20 -19.54
C GLY A 37 27.41 -2.25 -18.35
N ALA A 38 28.51 -1.84 -17.72
CA ALA A 38 28.47 -1.04 -16.48
C ALA A 38 27.87 0.38 -16.65
N THR A 39 27.86 0.91 -17.87
CA THR A 39 27.24 2.20 -18.18
C THR A 39 25.72 2.17 -18.10
N GLY A 40 25.12 0.98 -18.14
CA GLY A 40 23.67 0.82 -18.18
C GLY A 40 23.05 1.30 -19.49
N GLY A 41 21.77 1.62 -19.45
CA GLY A 41 20.96 1.95 -20.63
C GLY A 41 19.59 1.28 -20.57
N ALA A 42 18.92 1.18 -21.71
CA ALA A 42 17.58 0.62 -21.77
C ALA A 42 17.54 -0.73 -22.49
N VAL A 43 16.86 -1.70 -21.87
CA VAL A 43 16.30 -2.88 -22.52
C VAL A 43 14.83 -2.62 -22.79
N ILE A 44 14.46 -2.60 -24.06
CA ILE A 44 13.08 -2.42 -24.52
C ILE A 44 12.52 -3.79 -24.85
N LEU A 45 11.46 -4.19 -24.15
CA LEU A 45 10.71 -5.40 -24.43
C LEU A 45 9.56 -5.05 -25.38
N LEU A 46 9.48 -5.72 -26.53
CA LEU A 46 8.36 -5.57 -27.45
C LEU A 46 7.08 -6.19 -26.86
N ASP A 47 5.97 -6.00 -27.57
CA ASP A 47 4.72 -6.71 -27.29
C ASP A 47 4.90 -8.24 -27.35
N GLY A 48 4.02 -8.95 -26.67
CA GLY A 48 4.01 -10.41 -26.58
C GLY A 48 4.26 -10.91 -25.17
N THR A 49 4.32 -12.24 -25.05
CA THR A 49 4.43 -12.94 -23.77
C THR A 49 5.80 -13.58 -23.66
N PHE A 50 6.53 -13.22 -22.60
CA PHE A 50 7.81 -13.78 -22.22
C PHE A 50 7.58 -14.81 -21.10
N ALA A 51 7.95 -16.07 -21.34
CA ALA A 51 7.83 -17.16 -20.37
C ALA A 51 8.97 -17.13 -19.35
N ILE A 52 8.68 -16.71 -18.12
CA ILE A 52 9.69 -16.49 -17.08
C ILE A 52 9.72 -17.65 -16.08
N THR A 53 10.82 -18.40 -16.08
CA THR A 53 11.06 -19.54 -15.16
C THR A 53 12.21 -19.31 -14.17
N ALA A 54 12.91 -18.19 -14.30
CA ALA A 54 13.93 -17.70 -13.38
C ALA A 54 13.96 -16.16 -13.42
N PRO A 55 14.56 -15.48 -12.43
CA PRO A 55 14.47 -14.02 -12.35
C PRO A 55 15.06 -13.26 -13.54
N VAL A 56 14.35 -12.23 -13.99
CA VAL A 56 14.95 -11.13 -14.76
C VAL A 56 15.72 -10.25 -13.78
N THR A 57 17.05 -10.29 -13.85
CA THR A 57 17.94 -9.67 -12.87
C THR A 57 18.44 -8.33 -13.38
N LEU A 58 18.01 -7.24 -12.74
CA LEU A 58 18.43 -5.89 -13.11
C LEU A 58 19.78 -5.53 -12.50
N ALA A 59 20.49 -4.64 -13.19
CA ALA A 59 21.73 -4.01 -12.74
C ALA A 59 21.53 -2.49 -12.61
N SER A 60 22.44 -1.83 -11.90
CA SER A 60 22.42 -0.38 -11.73
C SER A 60 22.43 0.35 -13.08
N ASN A 61 21.75 1.50 -13.15
CA ASN A 61 21.59 2.32 -14.35
C ASN A 61 20.84 1.63 -15.51
N VAL A 62 20.12 0.54 -15.26
CA VAL A 62 19.33 -0.17 -16.29
C VAL A 62 17.86 0.20 -16.22
N ALA A 63 17.29 0.50 -17.39
CA ALA A 63 15.86 0.61 -17.61
C ALA A 63 15.33 -0.64 -18.33
N LEU A 64 14.36 -1.34 -17.75
CA LEU A 64 13.57 -2.39 -18.39
C LEU A 64 12.19 -1.81 -18.72
N VAL A 65 11.91 -1.63 -20.00
CA VAL A 65 10.72 -0.89 -20.46
C VAL A 65 9.93 -1.69 -21.48
N GLY A 66 8.64 -1.89 -21.25
CA GLY A 66 7.73 -2.51 -22.22
C GLY A 66 6.98 -1.50 -23.08
N GLN A 67 6.01 -2.00 -23.85
CA GLN A 67 5.12 -1.23 -24.73
C GLN A 67 3.70 -1.10 -24.17
N GLY A 68 3.55 -1.21 -22.84
CA GLY A 68 2.28 -1.23 -22.11
C GLY A 68 1.88 -2.64 -21.68
N ALA A 69 0.60 -2.83 -21.36
CA ALA A 69 0.07 -4.10 -20.87
C ALA A 69 0.18 -5.28 -21.86
N GLY A 70 0.50 -5.00 -23.14
CA GLY A 70 0.76 -6.02 -24.17
C GLY A 70 2.15 -6.64 -24.10
N THR A 71 3.09 -6.05 -23.36
CA THR A 71 4.38 -6.67 -23.00
C THR A 71 4.19 -7.42 -21.69
N VAL A 72 4.21 -8.76 -21.72
CA VAL A 72 3.83 -9.59 -20.58
C VAL A 72 4.99 -10.49 -20.15
N LEU A 73 5.56 -10.25 -18.98
CA LEU A 73 6.39 -11.22 -18.27
C LEU A 73 5.48 -12.18 -17.51
N ARG A 74 5.42 -13.46 -17.88
CA ARG A 74 4.45 -14.41 -17.33
C ARG A 74 5.12 -15.66 -16.77
N ILE A 75 4.71 -16.06 -15.56
CA ILE A 75 5.09 -17.36 -14.99
C ILE A 75 4.32 -18.47 -15.73
N PRO A 76 5.00 -19.49 -16.30
CA PRO A 76 4.34 -20.59 -17.00
C PRO A 76 3.42 -21.43 -16.10
N ASP A 77 2.49 -22.16 -16.72
CA ASP A 77 1.62 -23.10 -16.00
C ASP A 77 2.45 -24.18 -15.29
N GLY A 78 2.10 -24.51 -14.05
CA GLY A 78 2.76 -25.55 -13.27
C GLY A 78 4.24 -25.27 -12.98
N HIS A 79 4.64 -24.00 -12.87
CA HIS A 79 5.99 -23.65 -12.43
C HIS A 79 6.23 -24.12 -11.00
N ASP A 80 5.23 -23.94 -10.12
CA ASP A 80 5.15 -24.59 -8.81
C ASP A 80 6.44 -24.48 -7.96
N ALA A 81 7.07 -23.31 -7.98
CA ALA A 81 8.32 -23.03 -7.28
C ALA A 81 8.42 -21.55 -6.87
N ASP A 82 9.35 -21.25 -5.97
CA ASP A 82 9.64 -19.87 -5.57
C ASP A 82 10.24 -19.08 -6.73
N LEU A 83 9.73 -17.87 -6.98
CA LEU A 83 10.22 -17.02 -8.07
C LEU A 83 10.01 -15.54 -7.79
N ASN A 84 11.05 -14.75 -7.96
CA ASN A 84 10.94 -13.30 -8.10
C ASN A 84 11.04 -12.97 -9.60
N VAL A 85 9.95 -12.52 -10.23
CA VAL A 85 9.91 -12.34 -11.70
C VAL A 85 10.91 -11.27 -12.14
N VAL A 86 10.86 -10.08 -11.53
CA VAL A 86 11.88 -9.03 -11.67
C VAL A 86 12.61 -8.88 -10.35
N TYR A 87 13.92 -9.04 -10.37
CA TYR A 87 14.76 -9.08 -9.17
C TYR A 87 15.94 -8.11 -9.27
N ALA A 88 16.27 -7.50 -8.14
CA ALA A 88 17.51 -6.75 -7.99
C ALA A 88 18.01 -6.80 -6.54
N THR A 89 19.32 -6.93 -6.37
CA THR A 89 19.99 -6.77 -5.09
C THR A 89 21.20 -5.85 -5.18
N THR A 90 21.33 -4.91 -4.24
CA THR A 90 22.47 -3.97 -4.18
C THR A 90 22.62 -3.16 -5.47
N GLN A 91 21.54 -2.54 -5.95
CA GLN A 91 21.51 -1.78 -7.21
C GLN A 91 20.96 -0.37 -7.03
N ASP A 92 21.24 0.50 -8.00
CA ASP A 92 20.91 1.92 -7.92
C ASP A 92 20.49 2.49 -9.29
N HIS A 93 19.65 3.52 -9.32
CA HIS A 93 19.21 4.19 -10.55
C HIS A 93 18.57 3.27 -11.62
N MET A 94 17.74 2.32 -11.21
CA MET A 94 17.01 1.44 -12.12
C MET A 94 15.63 2.00 -12.49
N LEU A 95 15.10 1.55 -13.63
CA LEU A 95 13.71 1.80 -14.04
C LEU A 95 13.05 0.50 -14.49
N VAL A 96 11.85 0.21 -13.98
CA VAL A 96 10.93 -0.78 -14.55
C VAL A 96 9.68 -0.04 -14.99
N ALA A 97 9.31 -0.10 -16.26
CA ALA A 97 8.18 0.67 -16.75
C ALA A 97 7.37 0.04 -17.87
N ASN A 98 6.09 0.41 -17.94
CA ASN A 98 5.20 0.13 -19.08
C ASN A 98 5.14 -1.35 -19.47
N LEU A 99 5.06 -2.26 -18.50
CA LEU A 99 4.96 -3.70 -18.76
C LEU A 99 4.03 -4.39 -17.79
N LYS A 100 3.51 -5.55 -18.19
CA LYS A 100 2.75 -6.45 -17.34
C LYS A 100 3.64 -7.56 -16.79
N ILE A 101 3.46 -7.88 -15.51
CA ILE A 101 3.99 -9.04 -14.82
C ILE A 101 2.79 -9.88 -14.35
N ASP A 102 2.70 -11.11 -14.82
CA ASP A 102 1.60 -12.03 -14.55
C ASP A 102 2.09 -13.27 -13.83
N GLY A 103 1.72 -13.39 -12.56
CA GLY A 103 2.12 -14.51 -11.70
C GLY A 103 1.34 -15.79 -11.98
N ASN A 104 0.32 -15.74 -12.85
CA ASN A 104 -0.44 -16.90 -13.30
C ASN A 104 -1.02 -17.74 -12.16
N LYS A 105 -1.47 -17.08 -11.07
CA LYS A 105 -1.95 -17.70 -9.82
C LYS A 105 -2.87 -18.91 -10.01
N ALA A 106 -3.78 -18.87 -10.98
CA ALA A 106 -4.77 -19.94 -11.17
C ALA A 106 -4.15 -21.29 -11.61
N ASN A 107 -2.94 -21.26 -12.16
CA ASN A 107 -2.23 -22.43 -12.69
C ASN A 107 -0.97 -22.76 -11.87
N GLN A 108 -0.92 -22.33 -10.61
CA GLN A 108 0.12 -22.70 -9.66
C GLN A 108 -0.51 -23.43 -8.47
N THR A 109 0.26 -24.32 -7.84
CA THR A 109 -0.15 -25.15 -6.70
C THR A 109 0.77 -25.00 -5.50
N VAL A 110 2.01 -24.54 -5.68
CA VAL A 110 2.98 -24.29 -4.59
C VAL A 110 3.98 -23.18 -5.00
N GLY A 111 4.73 -22.67 -4.03
CA GLY A 111 5.77 -21.65 -4.23
C GLY A 111 5.37 -20.27 -3.70
N THR A 112 6.37 -19.46 -3.39
CA THR A 112 6.25 -18.05 -3.04
C THR A 112 6.74 -17.23 -4.23
N MET A 113 5.82 -16.54 -4.89
CA MET A 113 6.12 -15.82 -6.13
C MET A 113 5.95 -14.31 -5.94
N ASN A 114 6.98 -13.51 -6.19
CA ASN A 114 6.89 -12.07 -6.16
C ASN A 114 6.99 -11.47 -7.56
N GLY A 115 6.21 -10.43 -7.83
CA GLY A 115 6.27 -9.75 -9.13
C GLY A 115 7.56 -8.97 -9.29
N ILE A 116 7.80 -8.02 -8.38
CA ILE A 116 9.04 -7.25 -8.29
C ILE A 116 9.61 -7.42 -6.89
N TYR A 117 10.87 -7.81 -6.79
CA TYR A 117 11.59 -7.95 -5.52
C TYR A 117 12.89 -7.18 -5.55
N TRP A 118 13.00 -6.18 -4.68
CA TRP A 118 14.18 -5.33 -4.51
C TRP A 118 14.75 -5.48 -3.12
N ASP A 119 16.06 -5.74 -3.05
CA ASP A 119 16.82 -5.83 -1.81
C ASP A 119 18.02 -4.87 -1.86
N THR A 120 18.13 -3.96 -0.91
CA THR A 120 19.23 -2.97 -0.90
C THR A 120 19.29 -2.16 -2.22
N VAL A 121 18.13 -1.71 -2.70
CA VAL A 121 17.99 -0.92 -3.93
C VAL A 121 17.74 0.55 -3.62
N THR A 122 18.39 1.46 -4.36
CA THR A 122 18.20 2.91 -4.19
C THR A 122 17.95 3.69 -5.48
N HIS A 123 17.40 4.91 -5.36
CA HIS A 123 17.15 5.87 -6.46
C HIS A 123 16.45 5.28 -7.70
N SER A 124 15.67 4.23 -7.50
CA SER A 124 15.07 3.44 -8.57
C SER A 124 13.57 3.67 -8.67
N LYS A 125 13.00 3.33 -9.83
CA LYS A 125 11.59 3.61 -10.13
C LYS A 125 10.86 2.40 -10.71
N VAL A 126 9.61 2.21 -10.28
CA VAL A 126 8.62 1.35 -10.94
C VAL A 126 7.45 2.22 -11.37
N VAL A 127 7.19 2.29 -12.67
CA VAL A 127 6.28 3.28 -13.27
C VAL A 127 5.33 2.63 -14.26
N ASP A 128 4.02 2.83 -14.10
CA ASP A 128 3.01 2.43 -15.07
C ASP A 128 3.08 0.93 -15.45
N CYS A 129 3.31 0.07 -14.44
CA CYS A 129 3.34 -1.38 -14.59
C CYS A 129 2.02 -2.02 -14.12
N TRP A 130 1.70 -3.19 -14.68
CA TRP A 130 0.61 -4.06 -14.24
C TRP A 130 1.21 -5.30 -13.58
N VAL A 131 1.11 -5.43 -12.26
CA VAL A 131 1.59 -6.61 -11.55
C VAL A 131 0.39 -7.37 -11.02
N GLU A 132 0.20 -8.60 -11.47
CA GLU A 132 -1.06 -9.32 -11.31
C GLU A 132 -0.86 -10.76 -10.87
N ASP A 133 -1.81 -11.27 -10.07
CA ASP A 133 -2.03 -12.71 -9.86
C ASP A 133 -0.78 -13.47 -9.39
N MET A 134 -0.11 -12.95 -8.36
CA MET A 134 0.97 -13.68 -7.67
C MET A 134 0.37 -14.78 -6.78
N TYR A 135 0.96 -15.97 -6.84
CA TYR A 135 0.42 -17.14 -6.16
C TYR A 135 0.51 -17.05 -4.63
N THR A 136 -0.59 -17.39 -3.94
CA THR A 136 -0.73 -17.52 -2.47
C THR A 136 0.03 -16.49 -1.63
N GLY A 137 1.18 -16.81 -1.04
CA GLY A 137 1.95 -15.89 -0.20
C GLY A 137 2.64 -14.75 -0.97
N GLY A 138 2.59 -14.81 -2.31
CA GLY A 138 3.25 -13.92 -3.22
C GLY A 138 2.84 -12.46 -3.10
N VAL A 139 3.83 -11.58 -3.11
CA VAL A 139 3.66 -10.12 -3.05
C VAL A 139 3.80 -9.52 -4.44
N GLY A 140 2.98 -8.52 -4.77
CA GLY A 140 3.10 -7.82 -6.04
C GLY A 140 4.46 -7.13 -6.17
N MET A 141 4.75 -6.20 -5.26
CA MET A 141 6.03 -5.48 -5.21
C MET A 141 6.59 -5.48 -3.79
N TYR A 142 7.81 -5.95 -3.62
CA TYR A 142 8.48 -6.13 -2.33
C TYR A 142 9.81 -5.38 -2.29
N LEU A 143 9.94 -4.42 -1.38
CA LEU A 143 11.16 -3.66 -1.15
C LEU A 143 11.70 -4.00 0.23
N SER A 144 12.93 -4.49 0.31
CA SER A 144 13.66 -4.79 1.56
C SER A 144 14.94 -3.98 1.60
N ALA A 145 15.25 -3.36 2.74
CA ALA A 145 16.41 -2.49 2.91
C ALA A 145 16.60 -1.46 1.76
N SER A 146 15.51 -1.09 1.09
CA SER A 146 15.55 -0.36 -0.19
C SER A 146 15.00 1.03 0.01
N SER A 147 15.83 2.05 -0.23
CA SER A 147 15.54 3.43 0.17
C SER A 147 15.59 4.42 -1.00
N ASN A 148 14.90 5.55 -0.89
CA ASN A 148 14.89 6.61 -1.91
C ASN A 148 14.32 6.16 -3.28
N ASN A 149 13.38 5.22 -3.28
CA ASN A 149 12.74 4.73 -4.50
C ASN A 149 11.36 5.36 -4.73
N THR A 150 10.91 5.33 -5.98
CA THR A 150 9.56 5.77 -6.37
C THR A 150 8.77 4.65 -7.03
N ILE A 151 7.64 4.28 -6.45
CA ILE A 151 6.68 3.32 -7.01
C ILE A 151 5.42 4.09 -7.35
N THR A 152 5.15 4.31 -8.64
CA THR A 152 4.03 5.17 -9.06
C THR A 152 3.27 4.75 -10.30
N GLY A 153 1.97 5.04 -10.36
CA GLY A 153 1.13 4.78 -11.53
C GLY A 153 0.84 3.29 -11.78
N ASN A 154 1.17 2.41 -10.82
CA ASN A 154 1.07 0.97 -11.05
C ASN A 154 -0.32 0.41 -10.72
N THR A 155 -0.71 -0.63 -11.43
CA THR A 155 -1.85 -1.49 -11.09
C THR A 155 -1.33 -2.77 -10.46
N VAL A 156 -1.66 -3.03 -9.19
CA VAL A 156 -1.12 -4.13 -8.38
C VAL A 156 -2.29 -4.92 -7.80
N ARG A 157 -2.63 -6.07 -8.40
CA ARG A 157 -3.92 -6.72 -8.10
C ARG A 157 -3.92 -8.23 -8.12
N GLY A 158 -4.88 -8.80 -7.38
CA GLY A 158 -5.16 -10.23 -7.43
C GLY A 158 -4.05 -11.10 -6.84
N HIS A 159 -3.09 -10.55 -6.10
CA HIS A 159 -2.09 -11.37 -5.42
C HIS A 159 -2.75 -12.16 -4.30
N GLY A 160 -2.25 -13.36 -3.99
CA GLY A 160 -2.68 -14.03 -2.77
C GLY A 160 -2.16 -13.34 -1.49
N GLY A 161 -1.06 -12.57 -1.59
CA GLY A 161 -0.43 -11.83 -0.50
C GLY A 161 -0.77 -10.34 -0.51
N THR A 162 0.18 -9.52 -0.09
CA THR A 162 0.07 -8.04 -0.10
C THR A 162 0.30 -7.48 -1.51
N GLY A 163 -0.32 -6.35 -1.85
CA GLY A 163 -0.01 -5.62 -3.07
C GLY A 163 1.42 -5.08 -3.09
N ILE A 164 1.68 -4.05 -2.28
CA ILE A 164 3.02 -3.42 -2.16
C ILE A 164 3.51 -3.53 -0.71
N THR A 165 4.72 -4.03 -0.52
CA THR A 165 5.36 -4.13 0.80
C THR A 165 6.65 -3.32 0.83
N LEU A 166 6.71 -2.34 1.73
CA LEU A 166 7.96 -1.78 2.22
C LEU A 166 8.33 -2.54 3.49
N PHE A 167 9.34 -3.40 3.39
CA PHE A 167 9.86 -4.18 4.50
C PHE A 167 11.00 -3.43 5.20
N THR A 168 11.52 -4.04 6.26
CA THR A 168 12.53 -3.51 7.19
C THR A 168 13.60 -2.68 6.47
N ASP A 169 13.92 -1.52 7.05
CA ASP A 169 14.96 -0.58 6.58
C ASP A 169 14.73 0.02 5.18
N SER A 170 13.51 -0.04 4.65
CA SER A 170 13.12 0.62 3.40
C SER A 170 12.60 2.03 3.66
N ASN A 171 13.50 3.01 3.67
CA ASN A 171 13.23 4.39 4.12
C ASN A 171 13.16 5.40 2.95
N ASN A 172 12.52 6.55 3.18
CA ASN A 172 12.48 7.65 2.21
C ASN A 172 11.91 7.27 0.82
N ASN A 173 11.04 6.27 0.76
CA ASN A 173 10.38 5.86 -0.49
C ASN A 173 9.09 6.66 -0.72
N THR A 174 8.75 6.83 -1.99
CA THR A 174 7.48 7.42 -2.43
C THR A 174 6.63 6.36 -3.10
N ILE A 175 5.48 6.05 -2.51
CA ILE A 175 4.46 5.14 -3.05
C ILE A 175 3.27 5.99 -3.44
N ALA A 176 3.15 6.32 -4.73
CA ALA A 176 2.23 7.34 -5.20
C ALA A 176 1.31 6.90 -6.34
N ASN A 177 0.02 7.21 -6.27
CA ASN A 177 -0.91 7.00 -7.39
C ASN A 177 -0.98 5.55 -7.90
N ASN A 178 -0.81 4.57 -7.02
CA ASN A 178 -0.97 3.16 -7.37
C ASN A 178 -2.39 2.69 -7.07
N THR A 179 -2.85 1.69 -7.82
CA THR A 179 -4.10 0.97 -7.55
C THR A 179 -3.78 -0.42 -7.02
N CYS A 180 -4.05 -0.65 -5.72
CA CYS A 180 -3.87 -1.94 -5.05
C CYS A 180 -5.23 -2.60 -4.83
N GLN A 181 -5.57 -3.62 -5.63
CA GLN A 181 -6.92 -4.16 -5.68
C GLN A 181 -7.01 -5.67 -5.48
N GLY A 182 -7.97 -6.11 -4.66
CA GLY A 182 -8.35 -7.53 -4.61
C GLY A 182 -7.21 -8.45 -4.16
N ASN A 183 -6.29 -7.93 -3.35
CA ASN A 183 -5.16 -8.70 -2.84
C ASN A 183 -5.60 -9.51 -1.62
N GLY A 184 -5.03 -10.70 -1.46
CA GLY A 184 -5.36 -11.67 -0.42
C GLY A 184 -4.83 -11.30 0.98
N SER A 185 -4.20 -10.13 1.11
CA SER A 185 -3.84 -9.48 2.39
C SER A 185 -4.09 -7.97 2.31
N ASN A 186 -3.13 -7.13 2.72
CA ASN A 186 -3.24 -5.67 2.65
C ASN A 186 -3.05 -5.16 1.21
N GLY A 187 -3.57 -3.97 0.90
CA GLY A 187 -3.20 -3.24 -0.31
C GLY A 187 -1.73 -2.80 -0.26
N ILE A 188 -1.37 -2.04 0.78
CA ILE A 188 0.00 -1.57 1.03
C ILE A 188 0.40 -1.86 2.48
N THR A 189 1.60 -2.40 2.68
CA THR A 189 2.20 -2.62 4.01
C THR A 189 3.50 -1.83 4.15
N VAL A 190 3.62 -1.11 5.26
CA VAL A 190 4.79 -0.30 5.66
C VAL A 190 5.29 -0.87 7.00
N TYR A 191 6.35 -1.69 6.95
CA TYR A 191 6.82 -2.52 8.07
C TYR A 191 8.24 -2.13 8.52
N THR A 192 8.39 -1.67 9.77
CA THR A 192 9.70 -1.34 10.38
C THR A 192 10.56 -0.39 9.54
N ASN A 193 10.01 0.78 9.24
CA ASN A 193 10.63 1.78 8.39
C ASN A 193 10.21 3.21 8.72
N THR A 194 10.92 4.16 8.13
CA THR A 194 10.80 5.59 8.43
C THR A 194 10.77 6.47 7.20
N ASN A 195 10.13 7.63 7.33
CA ASN A 195 10.12 8.73 6.36
C ASN A 195 9.59 8.35 4.97
N ASN A 196 8.71 7.37 4.86
CA ASN A 196 8.06 7.04 3.59
C ASN A 196 6.83 7.94 3.35
N THR A 197 6.56 8.24 2.08
CA THR A 197 5.37 8.96 1.63
C THR A 197 4.46 8.03 0.85
N ILE A 198 3.27 7.76 1.38
CA ILE A 198 2.23 6.93 0.78
C ILE A 198 1.10 7.87 0.38
N SER A 199 0.99 8.20 -0.91
CA SER A 199 0.12 9.28 -1.39
C SER A 199 -0.74 8.96 -2.60
N GLY A 200 -1.99 9.43 -2.61
CA GLY A 200 -2.85 9.33 -3.80
C GLY A 200 -3.16 7.90 -4.25
N ASN A 201 -2.90 6.87 -3.43
CA ASN A 201 -3.15 5.49 -3.81
C ASN A 201 -4.62 5.12 -3.63
N THR A 202 -5.09 4.18 -4.46
CA THR A 202 -6.40 3.55 -4.33
C THR A 202 -6.22 2.11 -3.86
N CYS A 203 -6.61 1.82 -2.62
CA CYS A 203 -6.54 0.48 -2.02
C CYS A 203 -7.97 -0.06 -1.85
N GLN A 204 -8.38 -1.00 -2.72
CA GLN A 204 -9.77 -1.43 -2.79
C GLN A 204 -9.97 -2.95 -2.76
N GLY A 205 -10.98 -3.41 -2.00
CA GLY A 205 -11.37 -4.82 -2.00
C GLY A 205 -10.27 -5.79 -1.56
N ASN A 206 -9.28 -5.32 -0.78
CA ASN A 206 -8.25 -6.19 -0.23
C ASN A 206 -8.83 -6.94 0.98
N THR A 207 -8.43 -8.18 1.22
CA THR A 207 -9.05 -9.02 2.28
C THR A 207 -8.71 -8.53 3.69
N ALA A 208 -7.59 -7.83 3.86
CA ALA A 208 -7.17 -7.22 5.12
C ALA A 208 -7.44 -5.69 5.09
N ALA A 209 -6.46 -4.87 5.48
CA ALA A 209 -6.60 -3.41 5.43
C ALA A 209 -6.22 -2.83 4.06
N GLY A 210 -6.70 -1.63 3.75
CA GLY A 210 -6.22 -0.88 2.60
C GLY A 210 -4.73 -0.57 2.72
N ILE A 211 -4.36 0.12 3.81
CA ILE A 211 -2.96 0.48 4.13
C ILE A 211 -2.68 0.10 5.58
N THR A 212 -1.59 -0.64 5.83
CA THR A 212 -1.08 -0.92 7.18
C THR A 212 0.30 -0.30 7.39
N VAL A 213 0.43 0.46 8.47
CA VAL A 213 1.71 0.95 9.02
C VAL A 213 1.98 0.19 10.31
N TYR A 214 2.98 -0.69 10.29
CA TYR A 214 3.30 -1.62 11.37
C TYR A 214 4.73 -1.39 11.87
N THR A 215 4.89 -1.15 13.17
CA THR A 215 6.21 -0.88 13.80
C THR A 215 7.04 0.17 13.06
N ALA A 216 6.39 1.11 12.38
CA ALA A 216 7.00 2.07 11.46
C ALA A 216 6.67 3.50 11.87
N THR A 217 7.66 4.39 11.84
CA THR A 217 7.57 5.72 12.46
C THR A 217 7.87 6.85 11.51
N GLY A 218 7.27 8.03 11.70
CA GLY A 218 7.60 9.21 10.89
C GLY A 218 7.16 9.12 9.42
N ASN A 219 6.18 8.29 9.08
CA ASN A 219 5.68 8.16 7.71
C ASN A 219 4.50 9.10 7.45
N THR A 220 4.32 9.49 6.19
CA THR A 220 3.18 10.31 5.73
C THR A 220 2.24 9.46 4.88
N VAL A 221 1.00 9.31 5.32
CA VAL A 221 -0.09 8.66 4.58
C VAL A 221 -1.10 9.74 4.20
N THR A 222 -1.11 10.16 2.93
CA THR A 222 -1.87 11.34 2.50
C THR A 222 -2.69 11.18 1.23
N GLY A 223 -3.93 11.66 1.22
CA GLY A 223 -4.75 11.69 0.00
C GLY A 223 -5.08 10.31 -0.60
N ASN A 224 -5.01 9.23 0.18
CA ASN A 224 -5.32 7.88 -0.31
C ASN A 224 -6.82 7.59 -0.22
N THR A 225 -7.31 6.73 -1.10
CA THR A 225 -8.66 6.17 -1.04
C THR A 225 -8.58 4.70 -0.63
N CYS A 226 -9.11 4.36 0.55
CA CYS A 226 -9.19 2.99 1.06
C CYS A 226 -10.66 2.56 1.13
N GLN A 227 -11.09 1.71 0.20
CA GLN A 227 -12.50 1.38 0.01
C GLN A 227 -12.79 -0.13 0.04
N GLY A 228 -13.83 -0.54 0.76
CA GLY A 228 -14.33 -1.92 0.66
C GLY A 228 -13.33 -2.98 1.11
N ASN A 229 -12.38 -2.62 1.98
CA ASN A 229 -11.38 -3.58 2.46
C ASN A 229 -11.95 -4.43 3.61
N GLY A 230 -11.49 -5.67 3.71
CA GLY A 230 -12.02 -6.70 4.61
C GLY A 230 -11.71 -6.48 6.09
N ILE A 231 -10.92 -5.46 6.44
CA ILE A 231 -10.75 -4.96 7.81
C ILE A 231 -10.87 -3.43 7.84
N ASN A 232 -9.75 -2.72 7.94
CA ASN A 232 -9.71 -1.26 8.12
C ASN A 232 -9.37 -0.56 6.80
N GLY A 233 -9.73 0.71 6.66
CA GLY A 233 -9.18 1.55 5.60
C GLY A 233 -7.68 1.74 5.79
N ILE A 234 -7.30 2.39 6.90
CA ILE A 234 -5.90 2.61 7.29
C ILE A 234 -5.68 2.09 8.71
N ASN A 235 -4.58 1.37 8.94
CA ASN A 235 -4.24 0.79 10.24
C ASN A 235 -2.83 1.19 10.68
N LEU A 236 -2.70 1.92 11.78
CA LEU A 236 -1.45 2.18 12.50
C LEU A 236 -1.37 1.23 13.68
N PHE A 237 -0.46 0.26 13.64
CA PHE A 237 -0.44 -0.85 14.58
C PHE A 237 0.96 -1.10 15.16
N SER A 238 0.98 -1.43 16.47
CA SER A 238 2.17 -1.93 17.17
C SER A 238 3.38 -1.01 17.04
N SER A 239 3.43 0.06 17.84
CA SER A 239 4.52 1.03 17.87
C SER A 239 4.69 1.85 16.58
N ALA A 240 3.60 2.13 15.87
CA ALA A 240 3.59 2.98 14.68
C ALA A 240 3.51 4.47 15.07
N HIS A 241 4.56 4.99 15.71
CA HIS A 241 4.59 6.34 16.29
C HIS A 241 4.89 7.46 15.29
N TYR A 242 4.53 8.69 15.63
CA TYR A 242 4.93 9.90 14.90
C TYR A 242 4.51 9.92 13.41
N ASN A 243 3.42 9.23 13.06
CA ASN A 243 2.94 9.18 11.68
C ASN A 243 1.96 10.33 11.40
N THR A 244 1.90 10.77 10.14
CA THR A 244 0.94 11.77 9.68
C THR A 244 -0.05 11.11 8.73
N VAL A 245 -1.32 11.08 9.11
CA VAL A 245 -2.44 10.52 8.32
C VAL A 245 -3.37 11.66 7.94
N THR A 246 -3.27 12.16 6.69
CA THR A 246 -3.95 13.42 6.30
C THR A 246 -4.75 13.30 5.01
N GLY A 247 -5.97 13.86 4.97
CA GLY A 247 -6.71 13.99 3.72
C GLY A 247 -7.11 12.66 3.06
N ASN A 248 -7.12 11.54 3.79
CA ASN A 248 -7.47 10.23 3.24
C ASN A 248 -8.99 10.03 3.26
N THR A 249 -9.49 9.22 2.31
CA THR A 249 -10.88 8.77 2.27
C THR A 249 -10.94 7.28 2.58
N CYS A 250 -11.49 6.93 3.75
CA CYS A 250 -11.74 5.54 4.15
C CYS A 250 -13.24 5.27 4.16
N ARG A 251 -13.72 4.43 3.23
CA ARG A 251 -15.16 4.16 3.11
C ARG A 251 -15.50 2.70 2.95
N GLU A 252 -16.65 2.29 3.44
CA GLU A 252 -17.21 0.94 3.22
C GLU A 252 -16.25 -0.20 3.64
N ASN A 253 -15.28 0.09 4.53
CA ASN A 253 -14.42 -0.96 5.08
C ASN A 253 -15.20 -1.72 6.15
N THR A 254 -14.98 -3.02 6.28
CA THR A 254 -15.83 -3.89 7.13
C THR A 254 -15.69 -3.59 8.62
N VAL A 255 -14.55 -3.04 9.06
CA VAL A 255 -14.27 -2.66 10.44
C VAL A 255 -14.13 -1.13 10.54
N ASN A 256 -12.95 -0.57 10.75
CA ASN A 256 -12.82 0.87 10.99
C ASN A 256 -12.39 1.64 9.73
N GLY A 257 -12.71 2.94 9.69
CA GLY A 257 -12.14 3.82 8.67
C GLY A 257 -10.63 3.96 8.88
N ILE A 258 -10.23 4.46 10.05
CA ILE A 258 -8.83 4.56 10.50
C ILE A 258 -8.72 3.94 11.90
N GLN A 259 -7.73 3.06 12.09
CA GLN A 259 -7.42 2.44 13.37
C GLN A 259 -6.00 2.82 13.81
N ILE A 260 -5.85 3.09 15.12
CA ILE A 260 -4.58 3.37 15.78
C ILE A 260 -4.54 2.53 17.05
N VAL A 261 -3.65 1.54 17.08
CA VAL A 261 -3.51 0.66 18.26
C VAL A 261 -2.06 0.53 18.67
N SER A 262 -1.84 0.66 19.99
CA SER A 262 -0.50 0.60 20.61
C SER A 262 0.50 1.54 19.92
N SER A 263 0.03 2.74 19.53
CA SER A 263 0.77 3.71 18.72
C SER A 263 0.47 5.13 19.20
N SER A 264 1.46 6.02 19.18
CA SER A 264 1.35 7.34 19.83
C SER A 264 1.92 8.47 18.99
N ALA A 265 1.69 9.71 19.43
CA ALA A 265 2.29 10.92 18.87
C ALA A 265 2.04 11.13 17.37
N SER A 266 0.95 10.56 16.84
CA SER A 266 0.56 10.67 15.44
C SER A 266 -0.47 11.79 15.21
N THR A 267 -0.48 12.34 14.00
CA THR A 267 -1.42 13.38 13.57
C THR A 267 -2.39 12.80 12.56
N ILE A 268 -3.69 12.91 12.84
CA ILE A 268 -4.78 12.36 12.05
C ILE A 268 -5.70 13.50 11.71
N THR A 269 -5.52 14.07 10.51
CA THR A 269 -6.11 15.37 10.18
C THR A 269 -6.83 15.39 8.83
N GLY A 270 -8.02 15.97 8.76
CA GLY A 270 -8.70 16.20 7.49
C GLY A 270 -9.11 14.93 6.74
N ASN A 271 -9.20 13.78 7.42
CA ASN A 271 -9.62 12.53 6.80
C ASN A 271 -11.14 12.42 6.75
N THR A 272 -11.65 11.69 5.76
CA THR A 272 -13.07 11.35 5.61
C THR A 272 -13.26 9.85 5.86
N CYS A 273 -13.90 9.49 6.96
CA CYS A 273 -14.24 8.12 7.33
C CYS A 273 -15.76 7.93 7.23
N LYS A 274 -16.22 7.25 6.18
CA LYS A 274 -17.64 7.19 5.84
C LYS A 274 -18.16 5.77 5.66
N GLU A 275 -19.33 5.45 6.23
CA GLU A 275 -20.04 4.19 5.96
C GLU A 275 -19.18 2.93 6.23
N ASN A 276 -18.27 3.00 7.20
CA ASN A 276 -17.50 1.83 7.63
C ASN A 276 -18.33 0.97 8.59
N GLY A 277 -18.11 -0.34 8.56
CA GLY A 277 -18.83 -1.36 9.33
C GLY A 277 -18.56 -1.34 10.83
N GLY A 278 -17.68 -0.45 11.31
CA GLY A 278 -17.32 -0.21 12.69
C GLY A 278 -17.24 1.28 13.02
N VAL A 279 -16.12 1.74 13.60
CA VAL A 279 -15.90 3.13 14.01
C VAL A 279 -15.24 3.91 12.87
N GLY A 280 -15.57 5.21 12.72
CA GLY A 280 -14.87 6.07 11.77
C GLY A 280 -13.36 6.15 12.05
N ILE A 281 -12.99 6.64 13.24
CA ILE A 281 -11.60 6.67 13.74
C ILE A 281 -11.53 6.01 15.13
N TYR A 282 -10.73 4.96 15.27
CA TYR A 282 -10.61 4.16 16.50
C TYR A 282 -9.20 4.24 17.10
N LEU A 283 -9.11 4.63 18.38
CA LEU A 283 -7.87 4.71 19.16
C LEU A 283 -7.94 3.77 20.37
N GLU A 284 -6.98 2.85 20.48
CA GLU A 284 -6.84 1.93 21.62
C GLU A 284 -5.38 1.77 22.03
N THR A 285 -5.07 1.93 23.33
CA THR A 285 -3.68 1.99 23.83
C THR A 285 -2.85 2.98 23.01
N ALA A 286 -3.46 4.11 22.64
CA ALA A 286 -2.94 5.06 21.68
C ALA A 286 -2.84 6.48 22.28
N PRO A 287 -1.82 6.75 23.11
CA PRO A 287 -1.70 8.03 23.77
C PRO A 287 -1.12 9.12 22.87
N ASP A 288 -1.28 10.38 23.28
CA ASP A 288 -0.60 11.56 22.73
C ASP A 288 -0.84 11.82 21.23
N ASN A 289 -1.95 11.36 20.66
CA ASN A 289 -2.32 11.62 19.26
C ASN A 289 -3.16 12.90 19.11
N THR A 290 -3.07 13.52 17.93
CA THR A 290 -3.94 14.62 17.52
C THR A 290 -4.92 14.13 16.46
N VAL A 291 -6.22 14.19 16.75
CA VAL A 291 -7.31 13.83 15.84
C VAL A 291 -8.09 15.10 15.55
N SER A 292 -7.87 15.71 14.38
CA SER A 292 -8.43 17.03 14.09
C SER A 292 -9.03 17.20 12.69
N ALA A 293 -10.07 18.04 12.58
CA ALA A 293 -10.69 18.37 11.29
C ALA A 293 -11.15 17.14 10.45
N ASN A 294 -11.39 15.99 11.08
CA ASN A 294 -11.84 14.80 10.37
C ASN A 294 -13.37 14.82 10.22
N THR A 295 -13.85 14.19 9.15
CA THR A 295 -15.26 13.91 8.90
C THR A 295 -15.53 12.43 9.16
N CYS A 296 -16.37 12.12 10.14
CA CYS A 296 -16.83 10.75 10.41
C CYS A 296 -18.34 10.65 10.21
N GLN A 297 -18.76 10.02 9.11
CA GLN A 297 -20.16 10.01 8.69
C GLN A 297 -20.71 8.60 8.49
N GLY A 298 -21.89 8.30 9.04
CA GLY A 298 -22.60 7.08 8.64
C GLY A 298 -21.91 5.77 9.02
N ASN A 299 -20.92 5.81 9.93
CA ASN A 299 -20.27 4.59 10.41
C ASN A 299 -21.23 3.85 11.35
N THR A 300 -21.20 2.52 11.36
CA THR A 300 -22.21 1.72 12.09
C THR A 300 -22.10 1.85 13.61
N ILE A 301 -20.91 2.16 14.13
CA ILE A 301 -20.66 2.44 15.55
C ILE A 301 -20.39 3.94 15.69
N ASN A 302 -19.33 4.36 16.39
CA ASN A 302 -19.10 5.77 16.68
C ASN A 302 -18.42 6.49 15.52
N GLY A 303 -18.51 7.82 15.49
CA GLY A 303 -17.68 8.63 14.61
C GLY A 303 -16.20 8.52 15.00
N ILE A 304 -15.89 8.81 16.26
CA ILE A 304 -14.54 8.69 16.84
C ILE A 304 -14.65 7.94 18.18
N SER A 305 -13.81 6.94 18.41
CA SER A 305 -13.69 6.24 19.70
C SER A 305 -12.27 6.36 20.24
N ILE A 306 -12.15 6.76 21.51
CA ILE A 306 -10.89 6.81 22.24
C ILE A 306 -11.06 5.99 23.51
N VAL A 307 -10.42 4.83 23.54
CA VAL A 307 -10.64 3.81 24.58
C VAL A 307 -9.31 3.29 25.12
N THR A 308 -9.36 2.60 26.27
CA THR A 308 -8.28 1.79 26.86
C THR A 308 -6.89 2.41 26.79
N ALA A 309 -6.44 3.08 27.85
CA ALA A 309 -5.07 3.63 27.92
C ALA A 309 -4.67 4.61 26.79
N SER A 310 -5.63 5.14 26.03
CA SER A 310 -5.39 6.15 24.99
C SER A 310 -5.41 7.55 25.60
N HIS A 311 -4.39 7.89 26.38
CA HIS A 311 -4.37 9.12 27.18
C HIS A 311 -3.86 10.34 26.41
N ASN A 312 -4.10 11.55 26.93
CA ASN A 312 -3.50 12.79 26.42
C ASN A 312 -3.79 13.08 24.93
N ASN A 313 -4.88 12.57 24.38
CA ASN A 313 -5.23 12.84 22.99
C ASN A 313 -5.93 14.21 22.87
N THR A 314 -5.66 14.90 21.77
CA THR A 314 -6.38 16.12 21.38
C THR A 314 -7.35 15.79 20.25
N VAL A 315 -8.64 15.98 20.50
CA VAL A 315 -9.74 15.74 19.54
C VAL A 315 -10.41 17.07 19.23
N SER A 316 -10.09 17.66 18.08
CA SER A 316 -10.52 19.03 17.80
C SER A 316 -11.08 19.29 16.40
N GLY A 317 -12.16 20.07 16.32
CA GLY A 317 -12.72 20.50 15.02
C GLY A 317 -13.24 19.34 14.15
N ASN A 318 -13.48 18.16 14.71
CA ASN A 318 -14.01 17.03 13.96
C ASN A 318 -15.52 17.19 13.77
N ALA A 319 -16.03 16.67 12.66
CA ALA A 319 -17.43 16.66 12.34
C ALA A 319 -17.92 15.21 12.25
N CYS A 320 -18.75 14.80 13.22
CA CYS A 320 -19.22 13.42 13.37
C CYS A 320 -20.75 13.36 13.25
N TRP A 321 -21.29 12.78 12.18
CA TRP A 321 -22.74 12.77 11.99
C TRP A 321 -23.32 11.50 11.41
N LEU A 322 -24.59 11.24 11.73
CA LEU A 322 -25.34 10.08 11.24
C LEU A 322 -24.65 8.74 11.55
N ASN A 323 -23.81 8.67 12.59
CA ASN A 323 -23.19 7.42 13.00
C ASN A 323 -24.20 6.61 13.84
N GLY A 324 -24.16 5.28 13.71
CA GLY A 324 -25.03 4.37 14.46
C GLY A 324 -24.76 4.35 15.97
N GLY A 325 -23.62 4.90 16.37
CA GLY A 325 -23.14 5.09 17.73
C GLY A 325 -23.33 6.53 18.24
N SER A 326 -22.34 6.97 19.02
CA SER A 326 -22.14 8.39 19.36
C SER A 326 -21.26 9.09 18.32
N GLY A 327 -21.31 10.42 18.26
CA GLY A 327 -20.37 11.20 17.45
C GLY A 327 -18.93 10.97 17.93
N ILE A 328 -18.67 11.22 19.22
CA ILE A 328 -17.39 10.96 19.88
C ILE A 328 -17.65 10.15 21.17
N TYR A 329 -16.98 9.01 21.29
CA TYR A 329 -16.99 8.14 22.47
C TYR A 329 -15.64 8.19 23.18
N LEU A 330 -15.65 8.47 24.48
CA LEU A 330 -14.44 8.62 25.29
C LEU A 330 -14.49 7.72 26.53
N ASP A 331 -13.49 6.85 26.66
CA ASP A 331 -13.23 6.01 27.84
C ASP A 331 -11.72 5.91 28.10
N SER A 332 -11.14 7.05 28.50
CA SER A 332 -9.71 7.21 28.75
C SER A 332 -9.43 8.53 29.49
N ASN A 333 -8.23 8.69 30.07
CA ASN A 333 -7.83 9.84 30.88
C ASN A 333 -7.17 10.98 30.08
N ASN A 334 -7.24 12.19 30.63
CA ASN A 334 -6.46 13.37 30.22
C ASN A 334 -6.65 13.81 28.75
N ASN A 335 -7.80 13.51 28.13
CA ASN A 335 -8.06 13.89 26.75
C ASN A 335 -8.70 15.28 26.67
N THR A 336 -8.41 16.00 25.58
CA THR A 336 -9.00 17.31 25.29
C THR A 336 -9.91 17.20 24.08
N VAL A 337 -11.22 17.40 24.25
CA VAL A 337 -12.24 17.30 23.20
C VAL A 337 -12.85 18.69 22.99
N THR A 338 -12.47 19.36 21.90
CA THR A 338 -12.81 20.79 21.69
C THR A 338 -13.28 21.14 20.28
N GLY A 339 -14.28 22.03 20.17
CA GLY A 339 -14.68 22.55 18.85
C GLY A 339 -15.27 21.50 17.89
N ASN A 340 -15.69 20.33 18.38
CA ASN A 340 -16.24 19.28 17.52
C ASN A 340 -17.73 19.52 17.26
N THR A 341 -18.19 19.13 16.08
CA THR A 341 -19.60 19.19 15.68
C THR A 341 -20.16 17.78 15.56
N CYS A 342 -21.15 17.44 16.39
CA CYS A 342 -21.80 16.13 16.37
C CYS A 342 -23.30 16.29 16.09
N ARG A 343 -23.85 15.66 15.04
CA ARG A 343 -25.27 15.79 14.70
C ARG A 343 -25.92 14.50 14.22
N GLY A 344 -27.16 14.23 14.62
CA GLY A 344 -27.93 13.08 14.13
C GLY A 344 -27.26 11.72 14.37
N ASN A 345 -26.40 11.60 15.38
CA ASN A 345 -25.86 10.30 15.79
C ASN A 345 -26.91 9.59 16.66
N ILE A 346 -27.06 8.27 16.54
CA ILE A 346 -28.19 7.55 17.14
C ILE A 346 -28.23 7.65 18.68
N TYR A 347 -27.07 7.64 19.36
CA TYR A 347 -27.05 7.68 20.82
C TYR A 347 -26.76 9.06 21.40
N SER A 348 -25.60 9.64 21.12
CA SER A 348 -25.16 10.91 21.73
C SER A 348 -24.22 11.66 20.82
N GLY A 349 -24.14 12.98 20.98
CA GLY A 349 -23.12 13.78 20.30
C GLY A 349 -21.73 13.42 20.79
N ILE A 350 -21.47 13.63 22.08
CA ILE A 350 -20.23 13.27 22.77
C ILE A 350 -20.61 12.56 24.07
N VAL A 351 -19.99 11.41 24.34
CA VAL A 351 -20.16 10.66 25.59
C VAL A 351 -18.81 10.38 26.24
N ILE A 352 -18.75 10.57 27.56
CA ILE A 352 -17.61 10.20 28.40
C ILE A 352 -18.11 9.12 29.37
N VAL A 353 -17.66 7.89 29.18
CA VAL A 353 -18.10 6.74 30.00
C VAL A 353 -17.11 6.47 31.13
N GLY A 354 -15.84 6.75 30.90
CA GLY A 354 -14.78 6.54 31.87
C GLY A 354 -13.58 7.45 31.66
N GLY A 355 -12.67 7.34 32.61
CA GLY A 355 -11.46 8.15 32.70
C GLY A 355 -11.61 9.47 33.45
N VAL A 356 -10.48 10.00 33.91
CA VAL A 356 -10.37 11.21 34.72
C VAL A 356 -9.66 12.33 33.95
N ASN A 357 -9.89 13.57 34.37
CA ASN A 357 -9.23 14.78 33.85
C ASN A 357 -9.43 15.03 32.35
N ASN A 358 -10.57 14.61 31.80
CA ASN A 358 -10.95 14.96 30.42
C ASN A 358 -11.50 16.39 30.37
N THR A 359 -11.04 17.18 29.40
CA THR A 359 -11.54 18.53 29.13
C THR A 359 -12.44 18.51 27.91
N VAL A 360 -13.72 18.87 28.08
CA VAL A 360 -14.70 18.90 26.98
C VAL A 360 -15.34 20.28 26.90
N THR A 361 -14.98 21.07 25.90
CA THR A 361 -15.40 22.48 25.79
C THR A 361 -15.66 22.91 24.35
N GLY A 362 -16.58 23.86 24.13
CA GLY A 362 -16.82 24.45 22.82
C GLY A 362 -17.33 23.49 21.73
N ASN A 363 -17.91 22.35 22.11
CA ASN A 363 -18.47 21.38 21.16
C ASN A 363 -19.95 21.68 20.87
N THR A 364 -20.38 21.46 19.63
CA THR A 364 -21.78 21.62 19.20
C THR A 364 -22.40 20.25 18.98
N CYS A 365 -23.39 19.88 19.79
CA CYS A 365 -24.13 18.62 19.65
C CYS A 365 -25.60 18.88 19.35
N GLN A 366 -26.11 18.31 18.27
CA GLN A 366 -27.51 18.43 17.85
C GLN A 366 -28.12 17.03 17.65
N GLY A 367 -29.38 16.87 18.09
CA GLY A 367 -30.16 15.64 17.89
C GLY A 367 -30.47 15.40 16.42
#